data_AF-A0A1J9QXD3-F1
#
_entry.id   AF-A0A1J9QXD3-F1
#
_cell.length_a   1.000
_cell.length_b   1.000
_cell.length_c   1.000
_cell.angle_alpha   90.00
_cell.angle_beta   90.00
_cell.angle_gamma   90.00
#
_symmetry.space_group_name_H-M   'P 1'
#
loop_
_entity.id
_entity.type
_entity.pdbx_description
1 polymer ?
#
loop_
_entity_poly.entity_id
_entity_poly.type
_entity_poly.pdbx_seq_one_letter_code
_entity_poly.pdbx_strand_id
1 'polypeptide(L)'
;MPDPAAVGTIVIRFLITRIQHLEIHTDLPANSSSSVDEDETVTMECVEYAEHSWLGDAICLSLEDGRRIVAKTRPIALPNGLNLTYGEINGLAGDFYGTTKPISDGIGADEQMRRFVDAYRKLSTDTTRQPGEAERILSVLQKEVDAVNKALANHEDPSVAYSKLPDETCTFQKITSSRPSDDQPSYIGLALINWDHFGEDARTTYNAGHAKALEEAAKGNLMDAYALNAFADHFLEDSFSAGHLRTPRRMLHGYKGVKDFLAKYMHDEDCAIGLSVTNPAGESWQAFGDKRLLAKENKDNKERCLVAIQASADEVFQAYKDGKAPSPDSYKAWTHACTLDSAHGSQELAPLFKKDEYRRKDVTHRREWEFTQDWWVWSTAMKIWKSGWWKYPITIDGPRKWF
;
A
#
# COMPACT_ATOMS: atom_id res chain seq x y z
N MET A 1 -3.26 1.75 -36.22
CA MET A 1 -2.77 1.94 -34.84
C MET A 1 -3.40 0.83 -34.01
N PRO A 2 -2.63 -0.03 -33.31
CA PRO A 2 -3.25 -1.13 -32.59
C PRO A 2 -3.82 -0.64 -31.25
N ASP A 3 -4.94 -1.25 -30.89
CA ASP A 3 -5.76 -1.04 -29.70
C ASP A 3 -4.98 -1.28 -28.39
N PRO A 4 -4.96 -0.33 -27.43
CA PRO A 4 -4.33 -0.50 -26.12
C PRO A 4 -4.81 -1.73 -25.33
N ALA A 5 -6.07 -2.16 -25.51
CA ALA A 5 -6.61 -3.36 -24.86
C ALA A 5 -6.04 -4.68 -25.43
N ALA A 6 -5.60 -4.67 -26.69
CA ALA A 6 -4.99 -5.83 -27.34
C ALA A 6 -3.54 -6.08 -26.89
N VAL A 7 -2.85 -5.07 -26.36
CA VAL A 7 -1.44 -5.17 -25.93
C VAL A 7 -1.30 -5.70 -24.50
N GLY A 8 -2.26 -5.42 -23.61
CA GLY A 8 -2.31 -6.04 -22.27
C GLY A 8 -2.47 -7.57 -22.33
N THR A 9 -3.16 -8.07 -23.36
CA THR A 9 -3.31 -9.51 -23.62
C THR A 9 -1.99 -10.16 -24.07
N ILE A 10 -1.05 -9.40 -24.68
CA ILE A 10 0.23 -9.92 -25.17
C ILE A 10 1.21 -10.15 -24.01
N VAL A 11 1.19 -9.32 -22.97
CA VAL A 11 2.04 -9.51 -21.77
C VAL A 11 1.57 -10.72 -20.95
N ILE A 12 0.25 -10.90 -20.81
CA ILE A 12 -0.34 -12.08 -20.16
C ILE A 12 -0.12 -13.35 -21.00
N ARG A 13 -0.23 -13.29 -22.33
CA ARG A 13 0.15 -14.43 -23.19
C ARG A 13 1.63 -14.75 -23.11
N PHE A 14 2.54 -13.79 -22.96
CA PHE A 14 3.98 -14.10 -22.85
C PHE A 14 4.34 -14.77 -21.52
N LEU A 15 3.62 -14.44 -20.44
CA LEU A 15 3.75 -15.09 -19.13
C LEU A 15 3.12 -16.50 -19.11
N ILE A 16 1.97 -16.71 -19.77
CA ILE A 16 1.30 -18.02 -19.81
C ILE A 16 1.91 -18.99 -20.84
N THR A 17 2.34 -18.51 -22.02
CA THR A 17 2.80 -19.41 -23.12
C THR A 17 4.17 -20.03 -22.83
N ARG A 18 4.97 -19.49 -21.90
CA ARG A 18 6.22 -20.13 -21.48
C ARG A 18 6.04 -21.31 -20.52
N ILE A 19 4.86 -21.47 -19.93
CA ILE A 19 4.55 -22.57 -19.01
C ILE A 19 4.18 -23.87 -19.77
N GLN A 20 3.75 -23.78 -21.04
CA GLN A 20 3.30 -24.95 -21.82
C GLN A 20 4.34 -25.57 -22.79
N HIS A 21 5.56 -25.05 -22.87
CA HIS A 21 6.54 -25.48 -23.90
C HIS A 21 7.89 -25.97 -23.37
N LEU A 22 7.90 -26.54 -22.17
CA LEU A 22 9.01 -27.35 -21.65
C LEU A 22 8.59 -28.80 -21.37
N GLU A 23 7.89 -29.43 -22.31
CA GLU A 23 7.96 -30.89 -22.49
C GLU A 23 8.92 -31.17 -23.64
N ILE A 24 10.22 -31.25 -23.31
CA ILE A 24 11.22 -31.83 -24.21
C ILE A 24 11.28 -33.32 -23.90
N HIS A 25 10.92 -34.14 -24.90
CA HIS A 25 11.27 -35.54 -25.00
C HIS A 25 12.74 -35.76 -24.63
N THR A 26 12.99 -36.47 -23.53
CA THR A 26 14.25 -37.21 -23.35
C THR A 26 13.95 -38.55 -22.71
N ASP A 27 14.34 -39.62 -23.41
CA ASP A 27 14.41 -40.97 -22.86
C ASP A 27 15.36 -41.00 -21.66
N LEU A 28 14.90 -41.64 -20.58
CA LEU A 28 15.60 -41.90 -19.32
C LEU A 28 16.86 -42.79 -19.52
N PRO A 29 17.83 -42.79 -18.57
CA PRO A 29 17.67 -43.60 -17.36
C PRO A 29 18.01 -42.88 -16.03
N ALA A 30 17.16 -43.21 -15.04
CA ALA A 30 17.26 -43.18 -13.58
C ALA A 30 18.60 -42.76 -12.93
N ASN A 31 18.56 -41.82 -11.97
CA ASN A 31 18.45 -42.13 -10.53
C ASN A 31 18.41 -40.85 -9.67
N SER A 32 17.86 -41.00 -8.46
CA SER A 32 17.88 -40.10 -7.30
C SER A 32 16.84 -38.96 -7.25
N SER A 33 16.11 -39.02 -6.14
CA SER A 33 14.98 -38.21 -5.70
C SER A 33 15.39 -36.83 -5.18
N SER A 34 14.74 -35.79 -5.69
CA SER A 34 14.45 -34.58 -4.93
C SER A 34 13.24 -33.89 -5.57
N SER A 35 12.16 -33.75 -4.81
CA SER A 35 10.98 -32.95 -5.14
C SER A 35 11.39 -31.51 -5.41
N VAL A 36 11.11 -31.02 -6.61
CA VAL A 36 11.28 -29.61 -6.98
C VAL A 36 9.95 -28.93 -6.75
N ASP A 37 9.92 -28.01 -5.79
CA ASP A 37 8.76 -27.21 -5.43
C ASP A 37 8.38 -26.20 -6.53
N GLU A 38 7.09 -25.88 -6.54
CA GLU A 38 6.33 -25.18 -7.58
C GLU A 38 6.75 -23.71 -7.83
N ASP A 39 6.41 -23.27 -9.05
CA ASP A 39 6.65 -21.97 -9.69
C ASP A 39 6.15 -20.78 -8.83
N GLU A 40 7.05 -20.01 -8.21
CA GLU A 40 6.72 -18.71 -7.59
C GLU A 40 6.54 -17.64 -8.67
N THR A 41 5.30 -17.39 -9.07
CA THR A 41 4.92 -16.18 -9.82
C THR A 41 5.18 -14.94 -8.96
N VAL A 42 5.92 -13.96 -9.48
CA VAL A 42 6.14 -12.70 -8.75
C VAL A 42 4.81 -11.92 -8.69
N THR A 43 4.34 -11.72 -7.47
CA THR A 43 3.04 -11.19 -7.12
C THR A 43 3.08 -9.65 -7.14
N MET A 44 2.05 -9.00 -7.70
CA MET A 44 1.80 -7.57 -7.48
C MET A 44 1.02 -7.44 -6.17
N GLU A 45 1.69 -7.69 -5.06
CA GLU A 45 1.13 -7.49 -3.72
C GLU A 45 1.12 -6.00 -3.38
N CYS A 46 -0.09 -5.45 -3.28
CA CYS A 46 -0.50 -4.24 -2.56
C CYS A 46 -1.66 -4.67 -1.66
N VAL A 47 -1.39 -5.57 -0.71
CA VAL A 47 -2.43 -6.03 0.22
C VAL A 47 -1.82 -6.16 1.60
N GLU A 48 -1.91 -5.06 2.31
CA GLU A 48 -1.61 -4.91 3.73
C GLU A 48 -2.90 -4.54 4.46
N TYR A 49 -4.04 -5.00 3.92
CA TYR A 49 -5.39 -4.69 4.40
C TYR A 49 -5.52 -4.92 5.90
N ALA A 50 -4.96 -6.00 6.45
CA ALA A 50 -5.09 -6.28 7.87
C ALA A 50 -4.37 -5.23 8.73
N GLU A 51 -3.28 -4.62 8.25
CA GLU A 51 -2.55 -3.55 8.94
C GLU A 51 -3.36 -2.25 8.93
N HIS A 52 -3.82 -1.83 7.74
CA HIS A 52 -4.68 -0.64 7.56
C HIS A 52 -6.00 -0.76 8.34
N SER A 53 -6.68 -1.90 8.18
CA SER A 53 -7.93 -2.18 8.88
C SER A 53 -7.73 -2.16 10.38
N TRP A 54 -6.65 -2.76 10.89
CA TRP A 54 -6.35 -2.76 12.32
C TRP A 54 -6.10 -1.35 12.87
N LEU A 55 -5.32 -0.52 12.15
CA LEU A 55 -5.02 0.86 12.55
C LEU A 55 -6.29 1.72 12.61
N GLY A 56 -7.07 1.72 11.54
CA GLY A 56 -8.34 2.47 11.47
C GLY A 56 -9.37 2.01 12.49
N ASP A 57 -9.42 0.72 12.81
CA ASP A 57 -10.35 0.18 13.81
C ASP A 57 -9.91 0.42 15.26
N ALA A 58 -8.61 0.66 15.49
CA ALA A 58 -8.03 0.87 16.81
C ALA A 58 -8.24 2.28 17.36
N ILE A 59 -8.51 3.27 16.50
CA ILE A 59 -8.80 4.64 16.94
C ILE A 59 -10.20 4.76 17.55
N CYS A 60 -10.45 5.88 18.21
CA CYS A 60 -11.78 6.22 18.71
C CYS A 60 -12.38 7.39 17.94
N LEU A 61 -13.67 7.27 17.64
CA LEU A 61 -14.49 8.32 17.02
C LEU A 61 -15.31 9.04 18.09
N SER A 62 -15.34 10.36 18.01
CA SER A 62 -16.23 11.19 18.82
C SER A 62 -17.56 11.37 18.09
N LEU A 63 -18.68 11.18 18.79
CA LEU A 63 -20.04 11.26 18.26
C LEU A 63 -20.70 12.61 18.58
N GLU A 64 -21.79 12.90 17.89
CA GLU A 64 -22.58 14.14 18.07
C GLU A 64 -23.05 14.36 19.51
N ASP A 65 -23.36 13.26 20.21
CA ASP A 65 -23.78 13.26 21.62
C ASP A 65 -22.61 13.38 22.62
N GLY A 66 -21.38 13.54 22.12
CA GLY A 66 -20.16 13.69 22.91
C GLY A 66 -19.55 12.37 23.40
N ARG A 67 -20.17 11.22 23.11
CA ARG A 67 -19.54 9.92 23.40
C ARG A 67 -18.33 9.71 22.50
N ARG A 68 -17.33 9.02 23.04
CA ARG A 68 -16.15 8.55 22.31
C ARG A 68 -16.16 7.03 22.29
N ILE A 69 -16.16 6.44 21.10
CA ILE A 69 -16.29 4.98 20.92
C ILE A 69 -15.21 4.46 19.99
N VAL A 70 -14.81 3.21 20.18
CA VAL A 70 -13.83 2.56 19.29
C VAL A 70 -14.42 2.44 17.89
N ALA A 71 -13.68 2.85 16.87
CA ALA A 71 -14.14 2.93 15.48
C ALA A 71 -14.68 1.58 14.96
N LYS A 72 -14.02 0.47 15.34
CA LYS A 72 -14.49 -0.90 15.08
C LYS A 72 -15.95 -1.18 15.48
N THR A 73 -16.43 -0.52 16.53
CA THR A 73 -17.79 -0.73 17.06
C THR A 73 -18.84 0.16 16.40
N ARG A 74 -18.42 1.00 15.44
CA ARG A 74 -19.26 1.97 14.75
C ARG A 74 -19.14 1.85 13.23
N PRO A 75 -19.71 0.79 12.63
CA PRO A 75 -19.89 0.76 11.18
C PRO A 75 -20.61 2.01 10.68
N ILE A 76 -20.13 2.54 9.56
CA ILE A 76 -20.64 3.71 8.87
C ILE A 76 -21.44 3.21 7.66
N ALA A 77 -22.73 3.54 7.65
CA ALA A 77 -23.60 3.24 6.53
C ALA A 77 -23.28 4.18 5.36
N LEU A 78 -22.95 3.61 4.21
CA LEU A 78 -22.69 4.34 2.96
C LEU A 78 -23.96 4.39 2.09
N PRO A 79 -24.10 5.39 1.20
CA PRO A 79 -25.30 5.59 0.38
C PRO A 79 -25.73 4.40 -0.48
N ASN A 80 -24.79 3.52 -0.86
CA ASN A 80 -25.06 2.34 -1.68
C ASN A 80 -25.41 1.06 -0.89
N GLY A 81 -25.65 1.19 0.42
CA GLY A 81 -26.06 0.07 1.28
C GLY A 81 -24.91 -0.70 1.92
N LEU A 82 -23.65 -0.34 1.66
CA LEU A 82 -22.51 -0.83 2.44
C LEU A 82 -22.58 -0.30 3.88
N ASN A 83 -22.10 -1.11 4.82
CA ASN A 83 -21.98 -0.73 6.22
C ASN A 83 -20.63 -1.20 6.74
N LEU A 84 -19.64 -0.30 6.71
CA LEU A 84 -18.23 -0.62 6.90
C LEU A 84 -17.68 0.12 8.11
N THR A 85 -16.82 -0.54 8.87
CA THR A 85 -16.00 0.11 9.90
C THR A 85 -15.01 1.11 9.28
N TYR A 86 -14.43 1.97 10.11
CA TYR A 86 -13.40 2.90 9.69
C TYR A 86 -12.20 2.16 9.11
N GLY A 87 -11.76 1.08 9.76
CA GLY A 87 -10.67 0.23 9.28
C GLY A 87 -11.00 -0.45 7.94
N GLU A 88 -12.22 -0.93 7.75
CA GLU A 88 -12.61 -1.54 6.47
C GLU A 88 -12.62 -0.52 5.31
N ILE A 89 -13.06 0.72 5.54
CA ILE A 89 -13.00 1.76 4.49
C ILE A 89 -11.54 2.08 4.16
N ASN A 90 -10.70 2.20 5.19
CA ASN A 90 -9.28 2.46 5.05
C ASN A 90 -8.57 1.37 4.23
N GLY A 91 -8.71 0.09 4.61
CA GLY A 91 -8.06 -1.01 3.89
C GLY A 91 -8.59 -1.26 2.47
N LEU A 92 -9.70 -0.63 2.07
CA LEU A 92 -10.24 -0.71 0.71
C LEU A 92 -9.82 0.48 -0.18
N ALA A 93 -9.41 1.60 0.43
CA ALA A 93 -9.05 2.82 -0.28
C ALA A 93 -7.75 2.64 -1.07
N GLY A 94 -7.67 3.23 -2.27
CA GLY A 94 -6.45 3.20 -3.11
C GLY A 94 -6.20 1.86 -3.80
N ASP A 95 -6.17 0.76 -3.04
CA ASP A 95 -5.83 -0.59 -3.51
C ASP A 95 -6.97 -1.25 -4.28
N PHE A 96 -8.20 -1.12 -3.76
CA PHE A 96 -9.39 -1.75 -4.35
C PHE A 96 -10.33 -0.76 -4.99
N TYR A 97 -10.34 0.50 -4.52
CA TYR A 97 -11.23 1.53 -5.00
C TYR A 97 -10.46 2.80 -5.34
N GLY A 98 -10.55 3.19 -6.60
CA GLY A 98 -9.83 4.32 -7.18
C GLY A 98 -10.32 4.60 -8.60
N THR A 99 -9.71 5.56 -9.28
CA THR A 99 -10.01 5.87 -10.68
C THR A 99 -8.78 5.75 -11.55
N THR A 100 -8.94 5.90 -12.87
CA THR A 100 -7.82 6.01 -13.82
C THR A 100 -7.01 7.31 -13.69
N LYS A 101 -7.46 8.25 -12.83
CA LYS A 101 -6.84 9.55 -12.62
C LYS A 101 -6.26 9.62 -11.21
N PRO A 102 -4.94 9.45 -11.06
CA PRO A 102 -4.29 9.65 -9.78
C PRO A 102 -4.61 11.01 -9.19
N ILE A 103 -4.81 11.03 -7.88
CA ILE A 103 -5.30 12.16 -7.10
C ILE A 103 -4.23 13.24 -7.06
N SER A 104 -2.99 12.84 -6.79
CA SER A 104 -1.80 13.70 -6.75
C SER A 104 -1.49 14.43 -8.07
N ASP A 105 -1.96 13.90 -9.20
CA ASP A 105 -1.81 14.51 -10.53
C ASP A 105 -2.78 15.68 -10.78
N GLY A 106 -3.67 15.98 -9.83
CA GLY A 106 -4.57 17.13 -9.93
C GLY A 106 -3.81 18.46 -9.88
N ILE A 107 -4.16 19.39 -10.78
CA ILE A 107 -3.59 20.74 -10.79
C ILE A 107 -4.24 21.56 -9.66
N GLY A 108 -3.56 21.60 -8.52
CA GLY A 108 -3.98 22.34 -7.33
C GLY A 108 -5.05 21.61 -6.50
N ALA A 109 -5.31 22.16 -5.30
CA ALA A 109 -6.10 21.52 -4.26
C ALA A 109 -7.53 21.15 -4.72
N ASP A 110 -8.21 22.03 -5.47
CA ASP A 110 -9.58 21.79 -5.93
C ASP A 110 -9.69 20.59 -6.88
N GLU A 111 -8.70 20.40 -7.75
CA GLU A 111 -8.68 19.24 -8.65
C GLU A 111 -8.32 17.96 -7.92
N GLN A 112 -7.31 18.00 -7.05
CA GLN A 112 -6.92 16.86 -6.22
C GLN A 112 -8.11 16.39 -5.37
N MET A 113 -8.81 17.31 -4.70
CA MET A 113 -10.01 17.00 -3.91
C MET A 113 -11.12 16.39 -4.76
N ARG A 114 -11.35 16.90 -5.97
CA ARG A 114 -12.38 16.33 -6.87
C ARG A 114 -12.03 14.90 -7.29
N ARG A 115 -10.76 14.64 -7.64
CA ARG A 115 -10.28 13.30 -8.00
C ARG A 115 -10.39 12.34 -6.81
N PHE A 116 -10.07 12.80 -5.60
CA PHE A 116 -10.27 12.02 -4.38
C PHE A 116 -11.74 11.63 -4.20
N VAL A 117 -12.66 12.59 -4.33
CA VAL A 117 -14.11 12.31 -4.23
C VAL A 117 -14.57 11.33 -5.31
N ASP A 118 -14.08 11.45 -6.53
CA ASP A 118 -14.43 10.54 -7.63
C ASP A 118 -13.93 9.12 -7.36
N ALA A 119 -12.75 8.94 -6.74
CA ALA A 119 -12.25 7.67 -6.25
C ALA A 119 -13.11 7.09 -5.11
N TYR A 120 -13.37 7.88 -4.07
CA TYR A 120 -14.21 7.50 -2.94
C TYR A 120 -15.61 7.04 -3.37
N ARG A 121 -16.20 7.71 -4.37
CA ARG A 121 -17.53 7.37 -4.90
C ARG A 121 -17.62 5.97 -5.49
N LYS A 122 -16.51 5.40 -5.97
CA LYS A 122 -16.45 4.01 -6.45
C LYS A 122 -16.74 3.01 -5.33
N LEU A 123 -16.37 3.35 -4.09
CA LEU A 123 -16.71 2.57 -2.90
C LEU A 123 -18.10 2.95 -2.36
N SER A 124 -18.41 4.24 -2.22
CA SER A 124 -19.52 4.70 -1.38
C SER A 124 -20.86 4.89 -2.06
N THR A 125 -20.89 5.10 -3.39
CA THR A 125 -22.11 5.48 -4.11
C THR A 125 -22.44 4.62 -5.33
N ASP A 126 -21.52 3.74 -5.75
CA ASP A 126 -21.79 2.81 -6.84
C ASP A 126 -22.84 1.77 -6.44
N THR A 127 -24.05 1.88 -6.98
CA THR A 127 -25.17 0.94 -6.74
C THR A 127 -25.22 -0.21 -7.75
N THR A 128 -24.33 -0.21 -8.75
CA THR A 128 -24.31 -1.28 -9.78
C THR A 128 -23.52 -2.50 -9.34
N ARG A 129 -22.50 -2.30 -8.49
CA ARG A 129 -21.59 -3.36 -8.01
C ARG A 129 -21.67 -3.60 -6.52
N GLN A 130 -21.99 -2.57 -5.74
CA GLN A 130 -22.05 -2.67 -4.27
C GLN A 130 -23.43 -3.09 -3.78
N PRO A 131 -23.52 -3.77 -2.62
CA PRO A 131 -22.41 -4.14 -1.71
C PRO A 131 -21.61 -5.39 -2.14
N GLY A 132 -22.13 -6.17 -3.10
CA GLY A 132 -21.62 -7.52 -3.35
C GLY A 132 -20.17 -7.62 -3.81
N GLU A 133 -19.62 -6.60 -4.50
CA GLU A 133 -18.19 -6.59 -4.85
C GLU A 133 -17.30 -6.42 -3.61
N ALA A 134 -17.56 -5.40 -2.78
CA ALA A 134 -16.79 -5.17 -1.55
C ALA A 134 -16.86 -6.38 -0.62
N GLU A 135 -18.04 -6.99 -0.43
CA GLU A 135 -18.21 -8.18 0.41
C GLU A 135 -17.35 -9.36 -0.07
N ARG A 136 -17.25 -9.57 -1.38
CA ARG A 136 -16.36 -10.62 -1.94
C ARG A 136 -14.89 -10.29 -1.72
N ILE A 137 -14.49 -9.03 -1.87
CA ILE A 137 -13.11 -8.58 -1.61
C ILE A 137 -12.78 -8.80 -0.13
N LEU A 138 -13.60 -8.28 0.78
CA LEU A 138 -13.45 -8.43 2.23
C LEU A 138 -13.40 -9.90 2.66
N SER A 139 -14.21 -10.77 2.05
CA SER A 139 -14.16 -12.21 2.33
C SER A 139 -12.82 -12.86 1.98
N VAL A 140 -12.10 -12.36 0.97
CA VAL A 140 -10.76 -12.85 0.63
C VAL A 140 -9.74 -12.28 1.60
N LEU A 141 -9.83 -10.99 1.90
CA LEU A 141 -8.97 -10.27 2.85
C LEU A 141 -9.08 -10.79 4.29
N GLN A 142 -10.23 -11.35 4.67
CA GLN A 142 -10.41 -11.97 5.98
C GLN A 142 -9.40 -13.12 6.23
N LYS A 143 -8.90 -13.80 5.19
CA LYS A 143 -7.87 -14.83 5.33
C LYS A 143 -6.55 -14.27 5.87
N GLU A 144 -6.18 -13.07 5.43
CA GLU A 144 -5.00 -12.35 5.93
C GLU A 144 -5.21 -11.96 7.40
N VAL A 145 -6.35 -11.36 7.72
CA VAL A 145 -6.73 -10.97 9.08
C VAL A 145 -6.70 -12.17 10.03
N ASP A 146 -7.26 -13.31 9.62
CA ASP A 146 -7.29 -14.54 10.42
C ASP A 146 -5.89 -15.10 10.67
N ALA A 147 -5.02 -15.08 9.65
CA ALA A 147 -3.64 -15.55 9.79
C ALA A 147 -2.82 -14.67 10.76
N VAL A 148 -2.97 -13.35 10.66
CA VAL A 148 -2.32 -12.38 11.54
C VAL A 148 -2.83 -12.53 12.97
N ASN A 149 -4.15 -12.59 13.17
CA ASN A 149 -4.75 -12.77 14.50
C ASN A 149 -4.30 -14.09 15.13
N LYS A 150 -4.20 -15.16 14.35
CA LYS A 150 -3.69 -16.45 14.83
C LYS A 150 -2.23 -16.35 15.27
N ALA A 151 -1.37 -15.68 14.48
CA ALA A 151 0.02 -15.48 14.87
C ALA A 151 0.15 -14.68 16.17
N LEU A 152 -0.62 -13.60 16.31
CA LEU A 152 -0.68 -12.81 17.54
C LEU A 152 -1.13 -13.65 18.75
N ALA A 153 -2.18 -14.45 18.60
CA ALA A 153 -2.69 -15.32 19.65
C ALA A 153 -1.67 -16.39 20.10
N ASN A 154 -0.79 -16.82 19.18
CA ASN A 154 0.28 -17.76 19.46
C ASN A 154 1.59 -17.10 19.94
N HIS A 155 1.63 -15.77 20.08
CA HIS A 155 2.84 -15.00 20.35
C HIS A 155 3.95 -15.18 19.29
N GLU A 156 3.55 -15.43 18.03
CA GLU A 156 4.44 -15.50 16.87
C GLU A 156 4.59 -14.10 16.23
N ASP A 157 5.70 -13.85 15.53
CA ASP A 157 5.89 -12.62 14.74
C ASP A 157 4.92 -12.61 13.55
N PRO A 158 3.99 -11.65 13.43
CA PRO A 158 3.04 -11.59 12.33
C PRO A 158 3.68 -11.52 10.94
N SER A 159 4.91 -11.00 10.81
CA SER A 159 5.65 -10.98 9.54
C SER A 159 5.92 -12.38 8.99
N VAL A 160 6.00 -13.40 9.85
CA VAL A 160 6.09 -14.81 9.46
C VAL A 160 4.76 -15.34 8.92
N ALA A 161 3.63 -14.82 9.40
CA ALA A 161 2.32 -15.21 8.89
C ALA A 161 2.12 -14.67 7.47
N TYR A 162 2.47 -13.40 7.25
CA TYR A 162 2.46 -12.78 5.93
C TYR A 162 3.27 -13.56 4.90
N SER A 163 4.47 -14.02 5.27
CA SER A 163 5.33 -14.77 4.34
C SER A 163 4.81 -16.17 3.96
N LYS A 164 3.72 -16.63 4.57
CA LYS A 164 3.11 -17.95 4.34
C LYS A 164 1.73 -17.86 3.71
N LEU A 165 1.17 -16.65 3.57
CA LEU A 165 -0.12 -16.45 2.94
C LEU A 165 -0.02 -16.75 1.45
N PRO A 166 -1.06 -17.36 0.85
CA PRO A 166 -1.11 -17.55 -0.59
C PRO A 166 -1.28 -16.19 -1.30
N ASP A 167 -0.75 -16.10 -2.51
CA ASP A 167 -1.04 -14.97 -3.39
C ASP A 167 -2.49 -14.99 -3.87
N GLU A 168 -3.23 -13.95 -3.53
CA GLU A 168 -4.64 -13.78 -3.93
C GLU A 168 -4.80 -12.77 -5.09
N THR A 169 -3.71 -12.29 -5.70
CA THR A 169 -3.72 -11.36 -6.86
C THR A 169 -4.67 -11.83 -7.95
N CYS A 170 -4.62 -13.12 -8.32
CA CYS A 170 -5.50 -13.70 -9.33
C CYS A 170 -6.98 -13.68 -8.90
N THR A 171 -7.25 -13.85 -7.61
CA THR A 171 -8.61 -13.80 -7.04
C THR A 171 -9.16 -12.37 -7.09
N PHE A 172 -8.38 -11.39 -6.62
CA PHE A 172 -8.76 -9.97 -6.66
C PHE A 172 -8.97 -9.47 -8.09
N GLN A 173 -8.10 -9.86 -9.01
CA GLN A 173 -8.26 -9.51 -10.41
C GLN A 173 -9.55 -10.10 -10.98
N LYS A 174 -9.91 -11.35 -10.67
CA LYS A 174 -11.18 -11.94 -11.11
C LYS A 174 -12.38 -11.17 -10.58
N ILE A 175 -12.38 -10.82 -9.28
CA ILE A 175 -13.48 -10.08 -8.64
C ILE A 175 -13.70 -8.72 -9.32
N THR A 176 -12.62 -8.05 -9.73
CA THR A 176 -12.64 -6.67 -10.24
C THR A 176 -12.57 -6.56 -11.78
N SER A 177 -12.44 -7.67 -12.49
CA SER A 177 -12.22 -7.71 -13.95
C SER A 177 -13.36 -7.16 -14.81
N SER A 178 -14.59 -7.11 -14.27
CA SER A 178 -15.77 -6.59 -14.98
C SER A 178 -15.96 -5.08 -14.85
N ARG A 179 -15.02 -4.38 -14.19
CA ARG A 179 -15.10 -2.94 -14.03
C ARG A 179 -14.77 -2.20 -15.34
N PRO A 180 -15.37 -1.02 -15.59
CA PRO A 180 -15.08 -0.21 -16.76
C PRO A 180 -13.66 0.35 -16.65
N SER A 181 -12.75 -0.18 -17.46
CA SER A 181 -11.30 0.10 -17.34
C SER A 181 -10.91 1.56 -17.54
N ASP A 182 -11.77 2.37 -18.16
CA ASP A 182 -11.57 3.80 -18.42
C ASP A 182 -11.92 4.69 -17.21
N ASP A 183 -12.69 4.17 -16.25
CA ASP A 183 -13.22 4.95 -15.12
C ASP A 183 -12.87 4.32 -13.75
N GLN A 184 -13.01 3.01 -13.63
CA GLN A 184 -12.70 2.26 -12.41
C GLN A 184 -11.84 1.04 -12.78
N PRO A 185 -10.51 1.14 -12.64
CA PRO A 185 -9.62 0.04 -13.01
C PRO A 185 -9.88 -1.23 -12.16
N SER A 186 -9.51 -2.38 -12.72
CA SER A 186 -9.39 -3.62 -11.93
C SER A 186 -8.23 -3.52 -10.93
N TYR A 187 -8.11 -4.48 -10.01
CA TYR A 187 -7.03 -4.54 -9.02
C TYR A 187 -5.63 -4.32 -9.63
N ILE A 188 -5.26 -5.08 -10.67
CA ILE A 188 -3.96 -4.89 -11.36
C ILE A 188 -3.91 -3.52 -12.05
N GLY A 189 -5.04 -3.01 -12.53
CA GLY A 189 -5.11 -1.72 -13.22
C GLY A 189 -4.81 -0.55 -12.28
N LEU A 190 -5.32 -0.61 -11.04
CA LEU A 190 -5.02 0.39 -10.00
C LEU A 190 -3.55 0.32 -9.59
N ALA A 191 -3.04 -0.89 -9.31
CA ALA A 191 -1.65 -1.09 -8.91
C ALA A 191 -0.60 -0.62 -9.95
N LEU A 192 -0.98 -0.52 -11.23
CA LEU A 192 -0.12 0.06 -12.27
C LEU A 192 -0.03 1.59 -12.23
N ILE A 193 -0.96 2.29 -11.59
CA ILE A 193 -1.02 3.75 -11.52
C ILE A 193 -1.08 4.29 -10.08
N ASN A 194 -0.62 3.48 -9.12
CA ASN A 194 -0.77 3.71 -7.68
C ASN A 194 0.33 4.59 -7.05
N TRP A 195 0.90 5.56 -7.76
CA TRP A 195 1.89 6.45 -7.13
C TRP A 195 1.30 7.33 -6.04
N ASP A 196 -0.03 7.46 -5.96
CA ASP A 196 -0.73 8.11 -4.84
C ASP A 196 -0.42 7.51 -3.47
N HIS A 197 0.21 6.33 -3.38
CA HIS A 197 0.64 5.73 -2.10
C HIS A 197 2.05 6.14 -1.67
N PHE A 198 2.82 6.84 -2.52
CA PHE A 198 4.26 6.99 -2.31
C PHE A 198 4.69 8.43 -2.03
N GLY A 199 5.53 8.61 -1.00
CA GLY A 199 6.24 9.85 -0.73
C GLY A 199 5.34 11.10 -0.70
N GLU A 200 5.66 12.08 -1.55
CA GLU A 200 4.91 13.34 -1.63
C GLU A 200 3.50 13.17 -2.21
N ASP A 201 3.30 12.16 -3.05
CA ASP A 201 2.01 11.88 -3.67
C ASP A 201 1.01 11.34 -2.65
N ALA A 202 1.47 10.51 -1.70
CA ALA A 202 0.68 10.06 -0.55
C ALA A 202 0.22 11.23 0.32
N ARG A 203 1.14 12.15 0.63
CA ARG A 203 0.82 13.35 1.42
C ARG A 203 -0.18 14.23 0.71
N THR A 204 -0.02 14.41 -0.60
CA THR A 204 -0.95 15.16 -1.44
C THR A 204 -2.33 14.53 -1.42
N THR A 205 -2.39 13.20 -1.56
CA THR A 205 -3.64 12.44 -1.59
C THR A 205 -4.37 12.48 -0.25
N TYR A 206 -3.67 12.25 0.87
CA TYR A 206 -4.21 12.44 2.21
C TYR A 206 -4.74 13.87 2.39
N ASN A 207 -3.94 14.88 2.05
CA ASN A 207 -4.35 16.28 2.25
C ASN A 207 -5.63 16.61 1.48
N ALA A 208 -5.77 16.13 0.25
CA ALA A 208 -6.98 16.32 -0.56
C ALA A 208 -8.21 15.64 0.06
N GLY A 209 -8.04 14.42 0.57
CA GLY A 209 -9.12 13.66 1.21
C GLY A 209 -9.52 14.20 2.57
N HIS A 210 -8.54 14.49 3.42
CA HIS A 210 -8.74 15.07 4.75
C HIS A 210 -9.38 16.46 4.64
N ALA A 211 -8.93 17.31 3.72
CA ALA A 211 -9.60 18.59 3.43
C ALA A 211 -11.08 18.39 3.12
N LYS A 212 -11.41 17.38 2.30
CA LYS A 212 -12.80 17.09 1.96
C LYS A 212 -13.61 16.60 3.15
N ALA A 213 -13.02 15.73 3.98
CA ALA A 213 -13.65 15.26 5.20
C ALA A 213 -13.96 16.44 6.15
N LEU A 214 -13.00 17.36 6.34
CA LEU A 214 -13.19 18.56 7.15
C LEU A 214 -14.29 19.49 6.60
N GLU A 215 -14.39 19.63 5.26
CA GLU A 215 -15.50 20.39 4.64
C GLU A 215 -16.87 19.77 4.95
N GLU A 216 -16.99 18.44 4.85
CA GLU A 216 -18.25 17.75 5.14
C GLU A 216 -18.59 17.79 6.63
N ALA A 217 -17.57 17.66 7.49
CA ALA A 217 -17.74 17.81 8.93
C ALA A 217 -18.25 19.22 9.29
N ALA A 218 -17.63 20.27 8.74
CA ALA A 218 -18.02 21.66 8.98
C ALA A 218 -19.46 21.98 8.51
N LYS A 219 -20.01 21.19 7.58
CA LYS A 219 -21.43 21.29 7.14
C LYS A 219 -22.40 20.56 8.07
N GLY A 220 -21.90 19.82 9.05
CA GLY A 220 -22.71 19.00 9.97
C GLY A 220 -22.83 17.53 9.57
N ASN A 221 -22.13 17.05 8.54
CA ASN A 221 -22.24 15.68 8.04
C ASN A 221 -21.18 14.76 8.68
N LEU A 222 -21.22 14.58 10.00
CA LEU A 222 -20.13 13.94 10.75
C LEU A 222 -19.79 12.52 10.30
N MET A 223 -20.79 11.66 10.08
CA MET A 223 -20.53 10.27 9.70
C MET A 223 -19.98 10.14 8.28
N ASP A 224 -20.48 10.95 7.33
CA ASP A 224 -19.94 11.00 5.97
C ASP A 224 -18.51 11.55 5.96
N ALA A 225 -18.23 12.53 6.83
CA ALA A 225 -16.89 13.07 7.02
C ALA A 225 -15.92 12.01 7.56
N TYR A 226 -16.33 11.18 8.53
CA TYR A 226 -15.50 10.07 9.00
C TYR A 226 -15.26 9.02 7.90
N ALA A 227 -16.24 8.72 7.04
CA ALA A 227 -16.02 7.79 5.92
C ALA A 227 -15.03 8.34 4.89
N LEU A 228 -15.13 9.63 4.55
CA LEU A 228 -14.14 10.31 3.70
C LEU A 228 -12.76 10.31 4.35
N ASN A 229 -12.69 10.57 5.65
CA ASN A 229 -11.44 10.60 6.38
C ASN A 229 -10.78 9.21 6.48
N ALA A 230 -11.57 8.16 6.70
CA ALA A 230 -11.09 6.79 6.69
C ALA A 230 -10.45 6.42 5.35
N PHE A 231 -11.06 6.86 4.25
CA PHE A 231 -10.51 6.68 2.91
C PHE A 231 -9.22 7.50 2.70
N ALA A 232 -9.10 8.67 3.33
CA ALA A 232 -7.91 9.51 3.27
C ALA A 232 -6.76 8.97 4.14
N ASP A 233 -7.08 8.44 5.32
CA ASP A 233 -6.10 7.95 6.30
C ASP A 233 -5.30 6.75 5.77
N HIS A 234 -5.81 6.01 4.78
CA HIS A 234 -5.02 5.03 4.03
C HIS A 234 -3.68 5.63 3.55
N PHE A 235 -3.73 6.78 2.87
CA PHE A 235 -2.55 7.46 2.35
C PHE A 235 -1.73 8.15 3.45
N LEU A 236 -2.33 8.43 4.61
CA LEU A 236 -1.59 8.84 5.81
C LEU A 236 -0.78 7.68 6.37
N GLU A 237 -1.36 6.49 6.43
CA GLU A 237 -0.73 5.27 6.93
C GLU A 237 0.45 4.86 6.05
N ASP A 238 0.35 5.02 4.73
CA ASP A 238 1.47 4.85 3.80
C ASP A 238 2.67 5.75 4.18
N SER A 239 2.41 6.95 4.74
CA SER A 239 3.48 7.84 5.22
C SER A 239 4.16 7.36 6.52
N PHE A 240 3.77 6.22 7.07
CA PHE A 240 4.45 5.51 8.15
C PHE A 240 5.12 4.22 7.68
N SER A 241 5.00 3.86 6.40
CA SER A 241 5.61 2.67 5.84
C SER A 241 6.88 3.00 5.06
N ALA A 242 8.00 2.38 5.45
CA ALA A 242 9.33 2.70 4.92
C ALA A 242 9.44 2.57 3.39
N GLY A 243 8.81 1.54 2.80
CA GLY A 243 8.78 1.33 1.36
C GLY A 243 8.02 2.42 0.62
N HIS A 244 6.90 2.87 1.17
CA HIS A 244 6.09 3.96 0.62
C HIS A 244 6.78 5.32 0.74
N LEU A 245 7.60 5.52 1.78
CA LEU A 245 8.35 6.77 1.97
C LEU A 245 9.42 7.03 0.90
N ARG A 246 10.20 6.00 0.53
CA ARG A 246 11.44 6.20 -0.25
C ARG A 246 11.37 5.69 -1.68
N THR A 247 10.48 4.75 -1.99
CA THR A 247 10.39 4.15 -3.33
C THR A 247 9.98 5.20 -4.35
N PRO A 248 10.81 5.48 -5.38
CA PRO A 248 10.52 6.52 -6.36
C PRO A 248 9.50 6.04 -7.41
N ARG A 249 8.26 5.74 -6.97
CA ARG A 249 7.23 5.05 -7.75
C ARG A 249 6.94 5.72 -9.09
N ARG A 250 6.77 7.05 -9.12
CA ARG A 250 6.59 7.84 -10.36
C ARG A 250 7.74 7.71 -11.34
N MET A 251 8.98 7.79 -10.85
CA MET A 251 10.15 7.70 -11.72
C MET A 251 10.30 6.28 -12.28
N LEU A 252 9.98 5.27 -11.48
CA LEU A 252 9.96 3.89 -11.94
C LEU A 252 8.75 3.63 -12.86
N HIS A 253 7.69 4.41 -12.77
CA HIS A 253 6.61 4.35 -13.75
C HIS A 253 7.07 4.91 -15.11
N GLY A 254 7.23 4.02 -16.09
CA GLY A 254 7.80 4.34 -17.42
C GLY A 254 7.18 3.54 -18.56
N TYR A 255 7.72 3.66 -19.79
CA TYR A 255 7.15 3.03 -21.00
C TYR A 255 6.86 1.53 -20.80
N LYS A 256 5.56 1.17 -20.84
CA LYS A 256 4.99 -0.18 -20.62
C LYS A 256 5.00 -0.71 -19.18
N GLY A 257 5.26 0.10 -18.14
CA GLY A 257 5.11 -0.32 -16.73
C GLY A 257 6.09 -1.40 -16.24
N VAL A 258 7.10 -1.79 -17.04
CA VAL A 258 8.00 -2.92 -16.70
C VAL A 258 8.88 -2.60 -15.48
N LYS A 259 9.16 -1.31 -15.23
CA LYS A 259 9.92 -0.84 -14.07
C LYS A 259 9.08 -0.81 -12.78
N ASP A 260 7.75 -0.88 -12.87
CA ASP A 260 6.84 -0.90 -11.70
C ASP A 260 7.09 -2.14 -10.83
N PHE A 261 7.33 -3.27 -11.48
CA PHE A 261 7.74 -4.50 -10.82
C PHE A 261 9.04 -4.33 -10.01
N LEU A 262 9.98 -3.49 -10.46
CA LEU A 262 11.21 -3.24 -9.72
C LEU A 262 10.99 -2.34 -8.51
N ALA A 263 9.96 -1.47 -8.54
CA ALA A 263 9.58 -0.65 -7.40
C ALA A 263 9.25 -1.52 -6.19
N LYS A 264 8.55 -2.65 -6.41
CA LYS A 264 8.22 -3.62 -5.36
C LYS A 264 9.45 -4.15 -4.62
N TYR A 265 10.57 -4.40 -5.30
CA TYR A 265 11.77 -4.85 -4.59
C TYR A 265 12.35 -3.79 -3.66
N MET A 266 12.38 -2.53 -4.07
CA MET A 266 12.84 -1.47 -3.18
C MET A 266 11.86 -1.27 -2.02
N HIS A 267 10.57 -1.27 -2.34
CA HIS A 267 9.49 -1.20 -1.37
C HIS A 267 9.64 -2.26 -0.27
N ASP A 268 9.71 -3.54 -0.65
CA ASP A 268 9.79 -4.65 0.30
C ASP A 268 11.13 -4.66 1.06
N GLU A 269 12.23 -4.24 0.42
CA GLU A 269 13.53 -4.10 1.08
C GLU A 269 13.49 -3.04 2.19
N ASP A 270 12.95 -1.87 1.87
CA ASP A 270 12.83 -0.75 2.80
C ASP A 270 11.83 -1.06 3.92
N CYS A 271 10.68 -1.69 3.62
CA CYS A 271 9.70 -2.11 4.62
C CYS A 271 10.29 -3.10 5.63
N ALA A 272 11.03 -4.11 5.16
CA ALA A 272 11.54 -5.17 6.03
C ALA A 272 12.73 -4.73 6.91
N ILE A 273 13.63 -3.92 6.36
CA ILE A 273 14.85 -3.47 7.07
C ILE A 273 14.59 -2.19 7.88
N GLY A 274 13.70 -1.34 7.37
CA GLY A 274 13.31 -0.07 7.93
C GLY A 274 14.28 1.08 7.63
N LEU A 275 13.83 2.28 7.97
CA LEU A 275 14.55 3.55 7.82
C LEU A 275 14.66 4.27 9.17
N SER A 276 15.78 4.93 9.41
CA SER A 276 15.93 5.86 10.52
C SER A 276 15.29 7.20 10.14
N VAL A 277 14.16 7.53 10.72
CA VAL A 277 13.35 8.70 10.33
C VAL A 277 13.21 9.69 11.47
N THR A 278 12.72 10.90 11.19
CA THR A 278 12.53 11.97 12.17
C THR A 278 11.31 12.81 11.83
N ASN A 279 10.51 13.20 12.82
CA ASN A 279 9.35 14.10 12.62
C ASN A 279 9.75 15.59 12.67
N PRO A 280 8.83 16.53 12.37
CA PRO A 280 9.12 17.97 12.45
C PRO A 280 9.56 18.46 13.85
N ALA A 281 9.22 17.73 14.91
CA ALA A 281 9.63 18.03 16.29
C ALA A 281 11.07 17.57 16.63
N GLY A 282 11.74 16.87 15.71
CA GLY A 282 13.11 16.37 15.91
C GLY A 282 13.19 15.03 16.65
N GLU A 283 12.07 14.33 16.84
CA GLU A 283 12.05 12.99 17.43
C GLU A 283 12.42 11.96 16.37
N SER A 284 13.37 11.08 16.67
CA SER A 284 13.86 10.06 15.73
C SER A 284 13.50 8.64 16.17
N TRP A 285 13.18 7.78 15.21
CA TRP A 285 12.88 6.37 15.43
C TRP A 285 13.19 5.52 14.18
N GLN A 286 13.11 4.20 14.33
CA GLN A 286 13.18 3.27 13.20
C GLN A 286 11.77 2.99 12.68
N ALA A 287 11.48 3.37 11.44
CA ALA A 287 10.24 3.04 10.76
C ALA A 287 10.42 1.77 9.93
N PHE A 288 9.68 0.70 10.26
CA PHE A 288 9.45 -0.42 9.36
C PHE A 288 8.11 -0.24 8.68
N GLY A 289 7.91 -0.90 7.55
CA GLY A 289 6.71 -0.73 6.74
C GLY A 289 5.81 -1.97 6.70
N ASP A 290 5.20 -2.14 5.55
CA ASP A 290 4.28 -3.20 5.17
C ASP A 290 4.74 -4.57 5.67
N LYS A 291 3.79 -5.32 6.24
CA LYS A 291 3.98 -6.66 6.86
C LYS A 291 4.84 -6.65 8.12
N ARG A 292 5.19 -5.47 8.64
CA ARG A 292 5.96 -5.27 9.87
C ARG A 292 5.24 -4.33 10.84
N LEU A 293 4.01 -3.88 10.58
CA LEU A 293 3.28 -2.98 11.51
C LEU A 293 3.22 -3.56 12.93
N LEU A 294 2.84 -4.84 13.02
CA LEU A 294 2.63 -5.53 14.28
C LEU A 294 3.90 -6.22 14.81
N ALA A 295 5.03 -6.10 14.12
CA ALA A 295 6.30 -6.61 14.58
C ALA A 295 6.75 -5.86 15.86
N LYS A 296 7.45 -6.57 16.75
CA LYS A 296 7.90 -6.01 18.02
C LYS A 296 8.84 -4.81 17.82
N GLU A 297 9.69 -4.88 16.80
CA GLU A 297 10.66 -3.84 16.46
C GLU A 297 9.99 -2.56 15.96
N ASN A 298 8.77 -2.65 15.40
CA ASN A 298 8.05 -1.51 14.82
C ASN A 298 7.11 -0.80 15.81
N LYS A 299 7.24 -1.10 17.11
CA LYS A 299 6.32 -0.60 18.15
C LYS A 299 6.21 0.93 18.16
N ASP A 300 7.33 1.65 18.12
CA ASP A 300 7.37 3.12 18.17
C ASP A 300 6.70 3.73 16.92
N ASN A 301 7.04 3.24 15.73
CA ASN A 301 6.42 3.69 14.49
C ASN A 301 4.90 3.44 14.46
N LYS A 302 4.46 2.26 14.90
CA LYS A 302 3.03 1.92 15.02
C LYS A 302 2.30 2.85 15.99
N GLU A 303 2.89 3.12 17.16
CA GLU A 303 2.32 4.05 18.15
C GLU A 303 2.19 5.46 17.57
N ARG A 304 3.19 5.93 16.82
CA ARG A 304 3.14 7.24 16.13
C ARG A 304 2.07 7.28 15.03
N CYS A 305 1.94 6.21 14.25
CA CYS A 305 0.91 6.07 13.24
C CYS A 305 -0.49 6.16 13.86
N LEU A 306 -0.76 5.40 14.93
CA LEU A 306 -2.03 5.46 15.67
C LEU A 306 -2.35 6.86 16.20
N VAL A 307 -1.35 7.58 16.73
CA VAL A 307 -1.55 8.95 17.20
C VAL A 307 -1.85 9.91 16.03
N ALA A 308 -1.23 9.72 14.87
CA ALA A 308 -1.48 10.53 13.68
C ALA A 308 -2.90 10.34 13.14
N ILE A 309 -3.36 9.10 12.99
CA ILE A 309 -4.72 8.75 12.54
C ILE A 309 -5.75 9.24 13.56
N GLN A 310 -5.47 9.07 14.86
CA GLN A 310 -6.34 9.60 15.91
C GLN A 310 -6.45 11.13 15.83
N ALA A 311 -5.34 11.83 15.59
CA ALA A 311 -5.34 13.28 15.42
C ALA A 311 -6.15 13.70 14.17
N SER A 312 -6.02 12.97 13.06
CA SER A 312 -6.82 13.14 11.84
C SER A 312 -8.32 13.03 12.14
N ALA A 313 -8.77 11.95 12.79
CA ALA A 313 -10.17 11.78 13.17
C ALA A 313 -10.66 12.83 14.19
N ASP A 314 -9.82 13.23 15.15
CA ASP A 314 -10.17 14.27 16.12
C ASP A 314 -10.33 15.65 15.46
N GLU A 315 -9.55 15.96 14.40
CA GLU A 315 -9.71 17.18 13.60
C GLU A 315 -11.04 17.20 12.82
N VAL A 316 -11.47 16.05 12.30
CA VAL A 316 -12.81 15.91 11.69
C VAL A 316 -13.90 16.26 12.71
N PHE A 317 -13.82 15.71 13.92
CA PHE A 317 -14.81 16.04 14.95
C PHE A 317 -14.74 17.51 15.37
N GLN A 318 -13.54 18.08 15.50
CA GLN A 318 -13.38 19.49 15.85
C GLN A 318 -13.98 20.40 14.76
N ALA A 319 -13.76 20.09 13.48
CA ALA A 319 -14.37 20.83 12.37
C ALA A 319 -15.89 20.76 12.39
N TYR A 320 -16.46 19.60 12.75
CA TYR A 320 -17.90 19.43 12.97
C TYR A 320 -18.42 20.30 14.12
N LYS A 321 -17.71 20.33 15.26
CA LYS A 321 -18.08 21.13 16.43
C LYS A 321 -18.01 22.63 16.15
N ASP A 322 -17.00 23.06 15.42
CA ASP A 322 -16.75 24.48 15.15
C ASP A 322 -17.48 25.01 13.91
N GLY A 323 -18.00 24.12 13.05
CA GLY A 323 -18.55 24.47 11.76
C GLY A 323 -17.49 25.05 10.80
N LYS A 324 -16.21 24.72 11.01
CA LYS A 324 -15.08 25.31 10.29
C LYS A 324 -13.89 24.36 10.22
N ALA A 325 -13.30 24.22 9.03
CA ALA A 325 -12.07 23.46 8.83
C ALA A 325 -10.79 24.27 9.20
N PRO A 326 -9.75 23.62 9.77
CA PRO A 326 -8.42 24.22 9.90
C PRO A 326 -7.75 24.40 8.52
N SER A 327 -6.67 25.20 8.47
CA SER A 327 -5.85 25.32 7.26
C SER A 327 -5.01 24.05 7.04
N PRO A 328 -4.68 23.68 5.79
CA PRO A 328 -3.83 22.51 5.50
C PRO A 328 -2.47 22.52 6.21
N ASP A 329 -1.84 23.69 6.37
CA ASP A 329 -0.57 23.84 7.09
C ASP A 329 -0.66 23.52 8.59
N SER A 330 -1.87 23.37 9.13
CA SER A 330 -2.13 23.10 10.55
C SER A 330 -2.59 21.66 10.82
N TYR A 331 -2.64 20.78 9.82
CA TYR A 331 -3.07 19.39 10.01
C TYR A 331 -2.17 18.67 11.02
N LYS A 332 -2.78 18.19 12.10
CA LYS A 332 -2.06 17.67 13.27
C LYS A 332 -1.39 16.33 12.99
N ALA A 333 -1.95 15.52 12.09
CA ALA A 333 -1.36 14.25 11.68
C ALA A 333 0.12 14.40 11.26
N TRP A 334 0.46 15.48 10.55
CA TRP A 334 1.81 15.76 10.08
C TRP A 334 2.82 16.14 11.16
N THR A 335 2.38 16.42 12.37
CA THR A 335 3.28 16.61 13.52
C THR A 335 3.85 15.28 14.03
N HIS A 336 3.17 14.16 13.74
CA HIS A 336 3.55 12.82 14.19
C HIS A 336 4.27 12.02 13.12
N ALA A 337 3.92 12.22 11.84
CA ALA A 337 4.60 11.58 10.72
C ALA A 337 6.05 12.04 10.60
N CYS A 338 6.90 11.17 10.06
CA CYS A 338 8.27 11.56 9.73
C CYS A 338 8.31 12.61 8.60
N THR A 339 9.46 13.24 8.39
CA THR A 339 9.71 14.06 7.20
C THR A 339 10.26 13.19 6.07
N LEU A 340 9.88 13.48 4.81
CA LEU A 340 10.45 12.78 3.66
C LEU A 340 11.96 13.01 3.55
N ASP A 341 12.45 14.19 3.94
CA ASP A 341 13.88 14.49 3.99
C ASP A 341 14.64 13.52 4.90
N SER A 342 14.08 13.16 6.06
CA SER A 342 14.70 12.16 6.95
C SER A 342 14.74 10.77 6.31
N ALA A 343 13.65 10.35 5.66
CA ALA A 343 13.56 9.05 4.98
C ALA A 343 14.55 8.95 3.80
N HIS A 344 14.77 10.05 3.07
CA HIS A 344 15.74 10.15 1.98
C HIS A 344 17.18 10.50 2.42
N GLY A 345 17.40 10.73 3.72
CA GLY A 345 18.68 11.12 4.29
C GLY A 345 19.75 10.03 4.25
N SER A 346 20.85 10.25 4.99
CA SER A 346 21.88 9.22 5.16
C SER A 346 21.34 8.07 6.01
N GLN A 347 21.42 6.86 5.47
CA GLN A 347 20.87 5.65 6.06
C GLN A 347 21.94 4.54 6.01
N GLU A 348 21.84 3.54 6.90
CA GLU A 348 22.64 2.32 6.76
C GLU A 348 22.24 1.56 5.48
N LEU A 349 20.94 1.40 5.25
CA LEU A 349 20.38 0.84 4.03
C LEU A 349 20.43 1.88 2.90
N ALA A 350 21.31 1.68 1.93
CA ALA A 350 21.34 2.43 0.70
C ALA A 350 20.11 2.08 -0.16
N PRO A 351 19.39 3.07 -0.72
CA PRO A 351 18.21 2.79 -1.55
C PRO A 351 18.56 1.95 -2.78
N LEU A 352 17.70 1.02 -3.17
CA LEU A 352 17.90 0.25 -4.40
C LEU A 352 17.82 1.15 -5.65
N PHE A 353 16.88 2.11 -5.66
CA PHE A 353 16.72 3.12 -6.69
C PHE A 353 16.71 4.53 -6.09
N LYS A 354 17.27 5.50 -6.82
CA LYS A 354 17.20 6.93 -6.50
C LYS A 354 16.57 7.67 -7.66
N LYS A 355 16.23 8.94 -7.43
CA LYS A 355 15.86 9.92 -8.47
C LYS A 355 16.88 9.88 -9.63
N ASP A 356 16.48 10.36 -10.80
CA ASP A 356 17.29 10.41 -12.03
C ASP A 356 17.74 9.04 -12.56
N GLU A 357 16.94 8.01 -12.31
CA GLU A 357 17.16 6.63 -12.76
C GLU A 357 18.47 6.00 -12.26
N TYR A 358 18.97 6.40 -11.11
CA TYR A 358 20.10 5.72 -10.47
C TYR A 358 19.64 4.43 -9.78
N ARG A 359 20.40 3.35 -9.96
CA ARG A 359 20.24 2.08 -9.24
C ARG A 359 21.53 1.72 -8.51
N ARG A 360 21.43 1.19 -7.28
CA ARG A 360 22.56 0.65 -6.49
C ARG A 360 23.43 -0.27 -7.36
N LYS A 361 24.74 -0.06 -7.38
CA LYS A 361 25.67 -0.71 -8.33
C LYS A 361 25.73 -2.23 -8.13
N ASP A 362 25.79 -2.67 -6.89
CA ASP A 362 25.58 -4.04 -6.46
C ASP A 362 24.26 -4.15 -5.68
N VAL A 363 23.24 -4.64 -6.37
CA VAL A 363 21.93 -4.90 -5.77
C VAL A 363 22.00 -5.87 -4.57
N THR A 364 23.06 -6.65 -4.44
CA THR A 364 23.27 -7.57 -3.31
C THR A 364 24.12 -6.98 -2.18
N HIS A 365 24.55 -5.72 -2.25
CA HIS A 365 25.27 -5.06 -1.16
C HIS A 365 24.44 -3.89 -0.62
N ARG A 366 23.62 -4.16 0.41
CA ARG A 366 22.62 -3.21 0.92
C ARG A 366 23.17 -1.91 1.51
N ARG A 367 24.44 -1.91 1.92
CA ARG A 367 25.14 -0.71 2.44
C ARG A 367 25.93 0.04 1.38
N GLU A 368 25.86 -0.37 0.11
CA GLU A 368 26.62 0.26 -0.96
C GLU A 368 25.94 1.53 -1.48
N TRP A 369 26.62 2.66 -1.32
CA TRP A 369 26.20 3.97 -1.80
C TRP A 369 26.81 4.36 -3.16
N GLU A 370 27.32 3.38 -3.91
CA GLU A 370 27.68 3.53 -5.31
C GLU A 370 26.46 3.25 -6.21
N PHE A 371 26.21 4.13 -7.17
CA PHE A 371 25.05 4.05 -8.06
C PHE A 371 25.48 4.09 -9.54
N THR A 372 24.63 3.53 -10.41
CA THR A 372 24.82 3.58 -11.86
C THR A 372 23.50 3.91 -12.55
N GLN A 373 23.58 4.60 -13.70
CA GLN A 373 22.48 4.76 -14.66
C GLN A 373 22.57 3.75 -15.81
N ASP A 374 23.72 3.07 -15.97
CA ASP A 374 23.89 1.99 -16.93
C ASP A 374 23.40 0.67 -16.32
N TRP A 375 22.08 0.47 -16.39
CA TRP A 375 21.41 -0.75 -15.95
C TRP A 375 20.17 -1.02 -16.80
N TRP A 376 19.74 -2.28 -16.81
CA TRP A 376 18.56 -2.72 -17.56
C TRP A 376 17.57 -3.40 -16.63
N VAL A 377 16.27 -3.22 -16.92
CA VAL A 377 15.19 -3.75 -16.09
C VAL A 377 15.28 -5.26 -15.91
N TRP A 378 15.40 -6.00 -17.03
CA TRP A 378 15.43 -7.46 -17.01
C TRP A 378 16.69 -8.05 -16.37
N SER A 379 17.86 -7.44 -16.58
CA SER A 379 19.09 -7.92 -15.93
C SER A 379 19.07 -7.65 -14.44
N THR A 380 18.51 -6.51 -14.01
CA THR A 380 18.31 -6.18 -12.59
C THR A 380 17.32 -7.15 -11.94
N ALA A 381 16.15 -7.36 -12.56
CA ALA A 381 15.15 -8.32 -12.13
C ALA A 381 15.74 -9.72 -11.93
N MET A 382 16.47 -10.22 -12.93
CA MET A 382 17.10 -11.54 -12.87
C MET A 382 18.17 -11.62 -11.78
N LYS A 383 18.99 -10.56 -11.59
CA LYS A 383 20.00 -10.52 -10.54
C LYS A 383 19.34 -10.58 -9.16
N ILE A 384 18.28 -9.81 -8.94
CA ILE A 384 17.51 -9.84 -7.69
C ILE A 384 16.93 -11.23 -7.45
N TRP A 385 16.18 -11.78 -8.40
CA TRP A 385 15.52 -13.08 -8.29
C TRP A 385 16.50 -14.22 -7.97
N LYS A 386 17.62 -14.31 -8.70
CA LYS A 386 18.63 -15.36 -8.49
C LYS A 386 19.40 -15.23 -7.19
N SER A 387 19.47 -14.03 -6.61
CA SER A 387 20.34 -13.76 -5.45
C SER A 387 19.81 -14.35 -4.15
N GLY A 388 18.49 -14.50 -4.01
CA GLY A 388 17.83 -14.88 -2.75
C GLY A 388 17.81 -13.77 -1.68
N TRP A 389 18.31 -12.56 -1.96
CA TRP A 389 18.37 -11.46 -1.00
C TRP A 389 17.01 -10.86 -0.61
N TRP A 390 16.00 -11.10 -1.45
CA TRP A 390 14.61 -10.70 -1.23
C TRP A 390 13.72 -11.84 -0.72
N LYS A 391 14.28 -13.02 -0.46
CA LYS A 391 13.54 -14.09 0.21
C LYS A 391 13.39 -13.75 1.69
N TYR A 392 12.23 -14.05 2.25
CA TYR A 392 12.00 -13.89 3.68
C TYR A 392 12.94 -14.82 4.49
N PRO A 393 13.54 -14.34 5.60
CA PRO A 393 13.52 -12.96 6.06
C PRO A 393 14.47 -12.06 5.26
N ILE A 394 13.99 -10.87 4.89
CA ILE A 394 14.79 -9.83 4.23
C ILE A 394 15.59 -9.10 5.31
N THR A 395 16.93 -9.23 5.32
CA THR A 395 17.80 -8.62 6.33
C THR A 395 18.94 -7.81 5.73
N ILE A 396 19.47 -6.81 6.44
CA ILE A 396 20.55 -5.95 5.94
C ILE A 396 21.80 -6.74 5.50
N ASP A 397 22.07 -7.90 6.12
CA ASP A 397 23.25 -8.75 5.85
C ASP A 397 23.00 -9.85 4.82
N GLY A 398 21.80 -9.89 4.23
CA GLY A 398 21.43 -10.85 3.19
C GLY A 398 21.08 -12.25 3.71
N PRO A 399 21.01 -13.25 2.81
CA PRO A 399 20.67 -14.62 3.20
C PRO A 399 21.79 -15.23 4.06
N ARG A 400 21.40 -16.00 5.09
CA ARG A 400 22.36 -16.70 5.96
C ARG A 400 23.20 -17.66 5.11
N LYS A 401 24.52 -17.48 5.13
CA LYS A 401 25.46 -18.45 4.57
C LYS A 401 25.52 -19.64 5.52
N TRP A 402 24.92 -20.75 5.13
CA TRP A 402 25.18 -22.03 5.79
C TRP A 402 26.63 -22.39 5.49
N PHE A 403 27.48 -22.41 6.54
CA PHE A 403 28.86 -22.86 6.46
C PHE A 403 28.94 -24.37 6.59
#